data_AF-A0A2S0I7D3-F1
#
_entry.id   AF-A0A2S0I7D3-F1
#
_cell.length_a   1.000
_cell.length_b   1.000
_cell.length_c   1.000
_cell.angle_alpha   90.00
_cell.angle_beta   90.00
_cell.angle_gamma   90.00
#
_symmetry.space_group_name_H-M   'P 1'
#
loop_
_entity.id
_entity.type
_entity.pdbx_description
1 polymer ?
#
loop_
_entity_poly.entity_id
_entity_poly.type
_entity_poly.pdbx_seq_one_letter_code
_entity_poly.pdbx_strand_id
1 'polypeptide(L)'
;MYMLELGFQWSKSLMTYEEATKEFNEKQRQPGQDELDAPEGVFESVSESVFVNDSLYGHNDTYIDVRTPNDEKRGVITFFYCVLGGMLAWAAMGTIWFAVSDLLSPIRQLDWEFYVFGLVLNPLIAHGALYLFWKYSSRIVRLELFTARRVMVRFNRVTRKVYLLRPKHLGGICVMDWDKTEVLIDKSMSELDGTGGFVILVWDRGDGVDLQGTSTDNLEVTFVGKPTRNASELLAFWEYIRRYMEDGPAAVPAPKRLINKFPWPWLSFKAAWGLDTHFLRHSGLWVFVVANLLMLPAILIHAAGHWLSLLLCYEPRFPRDIEEAGR
;
A
#
# COMPACT_ATOMS: atom_id res chain seq x y z
N MET A 1 -1.35 3.09 1.69
CA MET A 1 -2.70 3.04 2.33
C MET A 1 -3.23 1.63 2.17
N TYR A 2 -3.74 0.98 3.23
CA TYR A 2 -4.21 -0.42 3.15
C TYR A 2 -5.60 -0.59 2.49
N MET A 3 -6.00 0.27 1.56
CA MET A 3 -7.32 0.18 0.91
C MET A 3 -7.47 -1.05 0.04
N LEU A 4 -6.41 -1.45 -0.67
CA LEU A 4 -6.45 -2.65 -1.50
C LEU A 4 -6.65 -3.90 -0.65
N GLU A 5 -5.91 -4.00 0.47
CA GLU A 5 -6.05 -5.11 1.42
C GLU A 5 -7.42 -5.07 2.10
N LEU A 6 -7.91 -3.90 2.52
CA LEU A 6 -9.22 -3.78 3.17
C LEU A 6 -10.37 -4.10 2.19
N GLY A 7 -10.31 -3.56 0.98
CA GLY A 7 -11.29 -3.83 -0.09
C GLY A 7 -11.31 -5.31 -0.45
N PHE A 8 -10.14 -5.94 -0.50
CA PHE A 8 -10.02 -7.38 -0.71
C PHE A 8 -10.55 -8.20 0.47
N GLN A 9 -10.20 -7.84 1.72
CA GLN A 9 -10.76 -8.50 2.91
C GLN A 9 -12.29 -8.40 2.95
N TRP A 10 -12.86 -7.32 2.41
CA TRP A 10 -14.30 -7.18 2.24
C TRP A 10 -14.84 -8.06 1.09
N SER A 11 -14.14 -8.13 -0.05
CA SER A 11 -14.54 -8.97 -1.20
C SER A 11 -14.46 -10.47 -0.91
N LYS A 12 -13.56 -10.91 -0.01
CA LYS A 12 -13.47 -12.31 0.44
C LYS A 12 -14.78 -12.87 0.97
N SER A 13 -15.61 -12.03 1.59
CA SER A 13 -16.93 -12.43 2.08
C SER A 13 -18.00 -12.57 0.99
N LEU A 14 -17.72 -12.10 -0.23
CA LEU A 14 -18.70 -11.93 -1.29
C LEU A 14 -18.42 -12.76 -2.55
N MET A 15 -17.18 -13.16 -2.81
CA MET A 15 -16.80 -13.87 -4.04
C MET A 15 -16.01 -15.15 -3.79
N THR A 16 -16.27 -16.16 -4.62
CA THR A 16 -15.49 -17.40 -4.71
C THR A 16 -14.33 -17.27 -5.71
N TYR A 17 -13.33 -18.15 -5.61
CA TYR A 17 -12.18 -18.18 -6.52
C TYR A 17 -12.63 -18.29 -7.99
N GLU A 18 -13.51 -19.25 -8.28
CA GLU A 18 -14.03 -19.48 -9.64
C GLU A 18 -14.74 -18.25 -10.20
N GLU A 19 -15.50 -17.52 -9.39
CA GLU A 19 -16.17 -16.28 -9.80
C GLU A 19 -15.18 -15.16 -10.11
N ALA A 20 -14.15 -14.99 -9.27
CA ALA A 20 -13.13 -13.96 -9.49
C ALA A 20 -12.27 -14.25 -10.74
N THR A 21 -11.86 -15.50 -10.92
CA THR A 21 -11.10 -15.93 -12.11
C THR A 21 -11.95 -15.86 -13.36
N LYS A 22 -13.24 -16.20 -13.27
CA LYS A 22 -14.19 -16.08 -14.38
C LYS A 22 -14.45 -14.61 -14.75
N GLU A 23 -14.70 -13.73 -13.80
CA GLU A 23 -14.88 -12.28 -14.06
C GLU A 23 -13.62 -11.67 -14.68
N PHE A 24 -12.44 -12.07 -14.20
CA PHE A 24 -11.16 -11.64 -14.75
C PHE A 24 -10.96 -12.12 -16.19
N ASN A 25 -11.25 -13.40 -16.47
CA ASN A 25 -11.15 -13.98 -17.81
C ASN A 25 -12.27 -13.47 -18.76
N GLU A 26 -13.42 -13.06 -18.24
CA GLU A 26 -14.57 -12.54 -19.00
C GLU A 26 -14.41 -11.07 -19.41
N LYS A 27 -13.44 -10.33 -18.86
CA LYS A 27 -13.12 -8.98 -19.33
C LYS A 27 -12.72 -9.02 -20.81
N GLN A 28 -13.67 -8.61 -21.66
CA GLN A 28 -13.50 -8.68 -23.11
C GLN A 28 -12.40 -7.74 -23.59
N ARG A 29 -11.58 -8.31 -24.48
CA ARG A 29 -10.41 -7.67 -25.13
C ARG A 29 -10.82 -6.44 -25.93
N GLN A 30 -9.92 -5.46 -26.01
CA GLN A 30 -10.01 -4.45 -27.05
C GLN A 30 -9.51 -5.04 -28.38
N PRO A 31 -10.20 -4.82 -29.51
CA PRO A 31 -9.80 -5.41 -30.79
C PRO A 31 -8.43 -4.86 -31.24
N GLY A 32 -7.47 -5.76 -31.52
CA GLY A 32 -6.18 -5.43 -32.12
C GLY A 32 -4.93 -5.56 -31.23
N GLN A 33 -5.03 -6.14 -30.03
CA GLN A 33 -3.88 -6.43 -29.16
C GLN A 33 -3.32 -7.84 -29.39
N ASP A 34 -1.98 -7.96 -29.39
CA ASP A 34 -1.28 -9.25 -29.43
C ASP A 34 -1.55 -10.06 -28.15
N GLU A 35 -1.64 -11.38 -28.28
CA GLU A 35 -1.96 -12.28 -27.16
C GLU A 35 -0.76 -12.41 -26.22
N LEU A 36 -0.93 -11.96 -24.97
CA LEU A 36 0.03 -12.22 -23.90
C LEU A 36 -0.14 -13.64 -23.40
N ASP A 37 0.94 -14.41 -23.43
CA ASP A 37 1.00 -15.75 -22.85
C ASP A 37 1.10 -15.62 -21.32
N ALA A 38 -0.06 -15.58 -20.66
CA ALA A 38 -0.11 -15.56 -19.20
C ALA A 38 0.07 -16.99 -18.67
N PRO A 39 0.91 -17.18 -17.65
CA PRO A 39 1.22 -18.51 -17.13
C PRO A 39 -0.03 -19.13 -16.50
N GLU A 40 -0.26 -20.41 -16.76
CA GLU A 40 -1.28 -21.20 -16.04
C GLU A 40 -0.79 -21.61 -14.64
N GLY A 41 0.53 -21.61 -14.41
CA GLY A 41 1.13 -21.93 -13.11
C GLY A 41 2.57 -21.45 -12.93
N VAL A 42 3.12 -21.66 -11.73
CA VAL A 42 4.46 -21.16 -11.35
C VAL A 42 5.63 -21.79 -12.11
N PHE A 43 5.43 -22.91 -12.80
CA PHE A 43 6.50 -23.63 -13.48
C PHE A 43 6.72 -23.14 -14.92
N GLU A 44 5.76 -22.41 -15.49
CA GLU A 44 5.80 -22.00 -16.88
C GLU A 44 6.67 -20.75 -17.06
N SER A 45 7.57 -20.81 -18.04
CA SER A 45 8.42 -19.68 -18.41
C SER A 45 7.69 -18.77 -19.38
N VAL A 46 7.53 -17.49 -19.04
CA VAL A 46 6.71 -16.55 -19.82
C VAL A 46 7.52 -15.47 -20.54
N SER A 47 8.79 -15.29 -20.18
CA SER A 47 9.68 -14.34 -20.85
C SER A 47 11.12 -14.82 -20.79
N GLU A 48 11.89 -14.57 -21.86
CA GLU A 48 13.34 -14.74 -21.83
C GLU A 48 14.02 -13.63 -21.00
N SER A 49 13.40 -12.46 -20.95
CA SER A 49 13.91 -11.28 -20.26
C SER A 49 13.55 -11.28 -18.77
N VAL A 50 14.38 -10.62 -17.96
CA VAL A 50 14.24 -10.59 -16.51
C VAL A 50 14.38 -9.15 -16.00
N PHE A 51 13.45 -8.73 -15.14
CA PHE A 51 13.40 -7.36 -14.63
C PHE A 51 13.18 -7.33 -13.11
N VAL A 52 14.03 -6.62 -12.36
CA VAL A 52 13.96 -6.57 -10.87
C VAL A 52 12.82 -5.66 -10.37
N ASN A 53 12.36 -4.71 -11.21
CA ASN A 53 11.31 -3.74 -10.88
C ASN A 53 11.59 -2.86 -9.63
N ASP A 54 12.86 -2.72 -9.22
CA ASP A 54 13.33 -1.98 -8.03
C ASP A 54 12.47 -2.22 -6.78
N SER A 55 11.99 -3.45 -6.61
CA SER A 55 10.92 -3.81 -5.66
C SER A 55 11.40 -4.61 -4.45
N LEU A 56 12.72 -4.81 -4.29
CA LEU A 56 13.29 -5.69 -3.28
C LEU A 56 13.75 -4.95 -2.02
N TYR A 57 13.31 -5.41 -0.87
CA TYR A 57 13.79 -5.02 0.46
C TYR A 57 15.00 -5.84 0.93
N GLY A 58 15.13 -7.07 0.42
CA GLY A 58 16.16 -8.02 0.81
C GLY A 58 16.35 -9.04 -0.31
N HIS A 59 17.61 -9.44 -0.52
CA HIS A 59 18.00 -10.43 -1.53
C HIS A 59 19.19 -11.22 -0.99
N ASN A 60 19.06 -12.53 -0.93
CA ASN A 60 20.13 -13.45 -0.54
C ASN A 60 19.90 -14.82 -1.22
N ASP A 61 20.62 -15.86 -0.80
CA ASP A 61 20.52 -17.19 -1.41
C ASP A 61 19.31 -18.01 -0.94
N THR A 62 18.61 -17.53 0.08
CA THR A 62 17.50 -18.23 0.75
C THR A 62 16.13 -17.62 0.45
N TYR A 63 16.05 -16.29 0.43
CA TYR A 63 14.83 -15.55 0.21
C TYR A 63 15.03 -14.20 -0.49
N ILE A 64 13.95 -13.73 -1.12
CA ILE A 64 13.75 -12.33 -1.51
C ILE A 64 12.58 -11.73 -0.76
N ASP A 65 12.75 -10.50 -0.27
CA ASP A 65 11.67 -9.72 0.34
C ASP A 65 11.18 -8.70 -0.69
N VAL A 66 9.94 -8.83 -1.14
CA VAL A 66 9.34 -7.96 -2.16
C VAL A 66 8.30 -7.03 -1.51
N ARG A 67 8.29 -5.78 -1.98
CA ARG A 67 7.30 -4.77 -1.57
C ARG A 67 5.92 -5.04 -2.18
N THR A 68 4.90 -4.40 -1.61
CA THR A 68 3.56 -4.29 -2.21
C THR A 68 3.27 -2.85 -2.64
N PRO A 69 2.23 -2.62 -3.47
CA PRO A 69 1.84 -1.28 -3.94
C PRO A 69 1.38 -0.33 -2.83
N ASN A 70 0.98 -0.88 -1.68
CA ASN A 70 0.43 -0.13 -0.56
C ASN A 70 1.41 0.91 0.02
N ASP A 71 2.71 0.69 -0.17
CA ASP A 71 3.76 1.54 0.39
C ASP A 71 3.80 2.94 -0.24
N GLU A 72 3.45 3.12 -1.53
CA GLU A 72 3.57 4.41 -2.23
C GLU A 72 2.32 5.30 -2.08
N LYS A 73 1.12 4.72 -2.06
CA LYS A 73 -0.15 5.48 -2.06
C LYS A 73 -0.61 5.92 -0.66
N ARG A 74 0.28 5.92 0.33
CA ARG A 74 -0.04 6.26 1.74
C ARG A 74 0.00 7.77 1.98
N GLY A 75 -0.63 8.24 3.05
CA GLY A 75 -0.46 9.59 3.59
C GLY A 75 -1.64 10.53 3.31
N VAL A 76 -2.57 10.15 2.44
CA VAL A 76 -3.72 10.98 2.09
C VAL A 76 -4.71 11.02 3.26
N ILE A 77 -5.05 9.87 3.86
CA ILE A 77 -5.91 9.84 5.06
C ILE A 77 -5.22 10.60 6.18
N THR A 78 -3.93 10.34 6.38
CA THR A 78 -3.13 10.99 7.42
C THR A 78 -3.20 12.51 7.32
N PHE A 79 -3.02 13.04 6.10
CA PHE A 79 -3.12 14.48 5.86
C PHE A 79 -4.50 15.04 6.22
N PHE A 80 -5.58 14.50 5.64
CA PHE A 80 -6.93 15.00 5.92
C PHE A 80 -7.30 14.86 7.39
N TYR A 81 -6.87 13.77 8.02
CA TYR A 81 -7.09 13.54 9.45
C TYR A 81 -6.39 14.59 10.31
N CYS A 82 -5.11 14.87 10.04
CA CYS A 82 -4.34 15.89 10.76
C CYS A 82 -4.89 17.30 10.53
N VAL A 83 -5.32 17.64 9.31
CA VAL A 83 -5.88 18.96 9.00
C VAL A 83 -7.24 19.15 9.66
N LEU A 84 -8.20 18.27 9.40
CA LEU A 84 -9.55 18.39 9.95
C LEU A 84 -9.54 18.23 11.47
N GLY A 85 -8.82 17.23 11.98
CA GLY A 85 -8.64 17.03 13.41
C GLY A 85 -7.93 18.19 14.09
N GLY A 86 -6.90 18.75 13.44
CA GLY A 86 -6.18 19.93 13.92
C GLY A 86 -7.05 21.18 13.96
N MET A 87 -7.89 21.40 12.95
CA MET A 87 -8.85 22.51 12.92
C MET A 87 -9.90 22.39 14.04
N LEU A 88 -10.46 21.19 14.24
CA LEU A 88 -11.43 20.93 15.32
C LEU A 88 -10.77 21.06 16.71
N ALA A 89 -9.56 20.55 16.87
CA ALA A 89 -8.79 20.68 18.11
C ALA A 89 -8.44 22.15 18.38
N TRP A 90 -8.04 22.92 17.36
CA TRP A 90 -7.80 24.35 17.47
C TRP A 90 -9.05 25.13 17.89
N ALA A 91 -10.20 24.83 17.28
CA ALA A 91 -11.48 25.43 17.67
C ALA A 91 -11.82 25.11 19.13
N ALA A 92 -11.71 23.85 19.55
CA ALA A 92 -11.95 23.43 20.93
C ALA A 92 -11.00 24.11 21.92
N MET A 93 -9.69 24.14 21.63
CA MET A 93 -8.70 24.87 22.43
C MET A 93 -9.00 26.37 22.49
N GLY A 94 -9.43 26.98 21.38
CA GLY A 94 -9.84 28.37 21.31
C GLY A 94 -11.00 28.67 22.26
N THR A 95 -11.97 27.77 22.39
CA THR A 95 -13.07 27.93 23.35
C THR A 95 -12.62 27.87 24.80
N ILE A 96 -11.66 26.99 25.14
CA ILE A 96 -11.06 26.92 26.49
C ILE A 96 -10.25 28.18 26.78
N TRP A 97 -9.38 28.58 25.84
CA TRP A 97 -8.57 29.79 25.95
C TRP A 97 -9.46 31.01 26.19
N PHE A 98 -10.53 31.13 25.41
CA PHE A 98 -11.50 32.21 25.54
C PHE A 98 -12.16 32.21 26.94
N ALA A 99 -12.66 31.06 27.40
CA ALA A 99 -13.27 30.93 28.73
C ALA A 99 -12.30 31.27 29.88
N VAL A 100 -11.05 30.83 29.79
CA VAL A 100 -10.01 31.15 30.77
C VAL A 100 -9.67 32.64 30.75
N SER A 101 -9.60 33.25 29.56
CA SER A 101 -9.30 34.68 29.43
C SER A 101 -10.39 35.57 30.04
N ASP A 102 -11.67 35.19 29.87
CA ASP A 102 -12.78 35.91 30.50
C ASP A 102 -12.80 35.70 32.03
N LEU A 103 -12.47 34.50 32.51
CA LEU A 103 -12.35 34.24 33.95
C LEU A 103 -11.26 35.09 34.62
N LEU A 104 -10.10 35.24 33.97
CA LEU A 104 -8.95 35.99 34.50
C LEU A 104 -9.10 37.50 34.35
N SER A 105 -9.72 37.95 33.26
CA SER A 105 -9.95 39.36 32.95
C SER A 105 -11.36 39.55 32.38
N PRO A 106 -12.38 39.63 33.26
CA PRO A 106 -13.77 39.65 32.83
C PRO A 106 -14.07 40.85 31.93
N ILE A 107 -14.66 40.57 30.77
CA ILE A 107 -15.13 41.61 29.87
C ILE A 107 -16.47 42.12 30.42
N ARG A 108 -16.40 43.20 31.20
CA ARG A 108 -17.60 43.87 31.75
C ARG A 108 -18.38 44.48 30.59
N GLN A 109 -19.69 44.15 30.48
CA GLN A 109 -20.71 44.59 29.49
C GLN A 109 -21.23 43.51 28.52
N LEU A 110 -20.92 42.23 28.71
CA LEU A 110 -21.51 41.16 27.88
C LEU A 110 -22.90 40.73 28.39
N ASP A 111 -23.85 40.59 27.47
CA ASP A 111 -25.21 40.11 27.76
C ASP A 111 -25.23 38.61 28.10
N TRP A 112 -26.29 38.15 28.77
CA TRP A 112 -26.45 36.73 29.15
C TRP A 112 -26.39 35.77 27.95
N GLU A 113 -26.85 36.23 26.77
CA GLU A 113 -26.77 35.48 25.51
C GLU A 113 -25.33 35.13 25.17
N PHE A 114 -24.39 36.06 25.40
CA PHE A 114 -22.99 35.84 25.16
C PHE A 114 -22.42 34.70 26.01
N TYR A 115 -22.78 34.65 27.30
CA TYR A 115 -22.34 33.58 28.19
C TYR A 115 -22.92 32.22 27.79
N VAL A 116 -24.20 32.18 27.41
CA VAL A 116 -24.86 30.94 26.97
C VAL A 116 -24.28 30.44 25.64
N PHE A 117 -24.17 31.30 24.62
CA PHE A 117 -23.68 30.88 23.32
C PHE A 117 -22.15 30.71 23.28
N GLY A 118 -21.40 31.63 23.87
CA GLY A 118 -19.94 31.68 23.82
C GLY A 118 -19.24 30.74 24.80
N LEU A 119 -19.73 30.61 26.04
CA LEU A 119 -19.09 29.81 27.09
C LEU A 119 -19.74 28.46 27.37
N VAL A 120 -20.94 28.21 26.83
CA VAL A 120 -21.63 26.92 27.04
C VAL A 120 -21.87 26.21 25.71
N LEU A 121 -22.66 26.79 24.79
CA LEU A 121 -23.05 26.12 23.56
C LEU A 121 -21.86 25.89 22.61
N ASN A 122 -21.05 26.92 22.34
CA ASN A 122 -19.93 26.83 21.41
C ASN A 122 -18.85 25.81 21.86
N PRO A 123 -18.41 25.78 23.14
CA PRO A 123 -17.52 24.72 23.61
C PRO A 123 -18.13 23.33 23.51
N LEU A 124 -19.41 23.16 23.87
CA LEU A 124 -20.10 21.86 23.75
C LEU A 124 -20.12 21.36 22.30
N ILE A 125 -20.41 22.25 21.35
CA ILE A 125 -20.39 21.91 19.91
C ILE A 125 -18.97 21.59 19.45
N ALA A 126 -17.98 22.41 19.78
CA ALA A 126 -16.59 22.21 19.35
C ALA A 126 -16.00 20.89 19.88
N HIS A 127 -16.18 20.61 21.17
CA HIS A 127 -15.68 19.38 21.80
C HIS A 127 -16.50 18.16 21.38
N GLY A 128 -17.83 18.31 21.24
CA GLY A 128 -18.70 17.27 20.70
C GLY A 128 -18.31 16.87 19.28
N ALA A 129 -18.09 17.85 18.40
CA ALA A 129 -17.64 17.62 17.03
C ALA A 129 -16.26 16.94 17.00
N LEU A 130 -15.31 17.39 17.81
CA LEU A 130 -13.98 16.77 17.94
C LEU A 130 -14.08 15.31 18.41
N TYR A 131 -14.93 15.03 19.42
CA TYR A 131 -15.15 13.69 19.92
C TYR A 131 -15.77 12.77 18.87
N LEU A 132 -16.82 13.21 18.17
CA LEU A 132 -17.44 12.44 17.09
C LEU A 132 -16.45 12.20 15.96
N PHE A 133 -15.71 13.23 15.54
CA PHE A 133 -14.66 13.11 14.55
C PHE A 133 -13.66 12.04 14.95
N TRP A 134 -13.06 12.13 16.15
CA TRP A 134 -12.12 11.14 16.65
C TRP A 134 -12.72 9.72 16.67
N LYS A 135 -13.94 9.57 17.21
CA LYS A 135 -14.63 8.29 17.34
C LYS A 135 -14.81 7.59 16.00
N TYR A 136 -15.30 8.30 14.98
CA TYR A 136 -15.59 7.70 13.67
C TYR A 136 -14.35 7.60 12.77
N SER A 137 -13.45 8.58 12.80
CA SER A 137 -12.24 8.57 11.95
C SER A 137 -11.16 7.61 12.44
N SER A 138 -11.11 7.29 13.74
CA SER A 138 -10.06 6.43 14.32
C SER A 138 -9.89 5.08 13.63
N ARG A 139 -10.98 4.48 13.13
CA ARG A 139 -10.93 3.21 12.39
C ARG A 139 -10.27 3.36 11.03
N ILE A 140 -10.61 4.42 10.30
CA ILE A 140 -10.07 4.72 8.97
C ILE A 140 -8.60 5.10 9.09
N VAL A 141 -8.27 5.89 10.11
CA VAL A 141 -6.90 6.35 10.38
C VAL A 141 -5.97 5.18 10.68
N ARG A 142 -6.44 4.11 11.31
CA ARG A 142 -5.64 2.89 11.56
C ARG A 142 -5.17 2.17 10.28
N LEU A 143 -5.73 2.51 9.11
CA LEU A 143 -5.24 2.02 7.82
C LEU A 143 -3.93 2.70 7.37
N GLU A 144 -3.55 3.82 8.01
CA GLU A 144 -2.33 4.56 7.69
C GLU A 144 -1.51 5.01 8.89
N LEU A 145 -2.08 5.11 10.09
CA LEU A 145 -1.39 5.50 11.32
C LEU A 145 -1.45 4.37 12.34
N PHE A 146 -0.42 4.26 13.17
CA PHE A 146 -0.35 3.26 14.26
C PHE A 146 -0.51 1.79 13.81
N THR A 147 -0.24 1.52 12.54
CA THR A 147 -0.22 0.18 11.93
C THR A 147 1.19 -0.16 11.43
N ALA A 148 1.36 -1.29 10.75
CA ALA A 148 2.63 -1.62 10.13
C ALA A 148 3.04 -0.58 9.08
N ARG A 149 4.34 -0.34 8.96
CA ARG A 149 4.87 0.60 7.96
C ARG A 149 4.70 0.09 6.53
N ARG A 150 4.79 -1.23 6.35
CA ARG A 150 4.80 -1.88 5.05
C ARG A 150 4.17 -3.26 5.12
N VAL A 151 3.79 -3.79 3.96
CA VAL A 151 3.47 -5.21 3.80
C VAL A 151 4.58 -5.81 2.96
N MET A 152 5.14 -6.92 3.45
CA MET A 152 6.23 -7.63 2.79
C MET A 152 5.75 -9.00 2.35
N VAL A 153 6.15 -9.38 1.14
CA VAL A 153 5.98 -10.73 0.62
C VAL A 153 7.37 -11.34 0.53
N ARG A 154 7.64 -12.35 1.36
CA ARG A 154 8.91 -13.07 1.36
C ARG A 154 8.75 -14.34 0.56
N PHE A 155 9.53 -14.48 -0.51
CA PHE A 155 9.64 -15.72 -1.26
C PHE A 155 10.87 -16.46 -0.76
N ASN A 156 10.69 -17.60 -0.11
CA ASN A 156 11.78 -18.44 0.38
C ASN A 156 11.92 -19.66 -0.54
N ARG A 157 13.02 -19.70 -1.29
CA ARG A 157 13.28 -20.75 -2.27
C ARG A 157 13.61 -22.09 -1.61
N VAL A 158 14.28 -22.07 -0.45
CA VAL A 158 14.71 -23.29 0.23
C VAL A 158 13.52 -24.04 0.80
N THR A 159 12.59 -23.32 1.45
CA THR A 159 11.37 -23.95 1.97
C THR A 159 10.28 -24.10 0.91
N ARG A 160 10.44 -23.51 -0.28
CA ARG A 160 9.39 -23.34 -1.31
C ARG A 160 8.10 -22.76 -0.72
N LYS A 161 8.23 -21.69 0.07
CA LYS A 161 7.09 -21.01 0.71
C LYS A 161 7.09 -19.51 0.45
N VAL A 162 5.89 -18.94 0.43
CA VAL A 162 5.64 -17.50 0.34
C VAL A 162 5.05 -17.02 1.67
N TYR A 163 5.75 -16.14 2.36
CA TYR A 163 5.31 -15.58 3.64
C TYR A 163 4.77 -14.18 3.44
N LEU A 164 3.51 -13.96 3.81
CA LEU A 164 2.84 -12.67 3.78
C LEU A 164 2.94 -12.02 5.16
N LEU A 165 3.53 -10.83 5.25
CA LEU A 165 3.63 -10.05 6.49
C LEU A 165 2.66 -8.88 6.46
N ARG A 166 1.49 -9.07 7.09
CA ARG A 166 0.46 -8.03 7.22
C ARG A 166 0.07 -7.78 8.69
N PRO A 167 -0.48 -6.59 9.01
CA PRO A 167 -1.09 -6.35 10.31
C PRO A 167 -2.20 -7.36 10.63
N LYS A 168 -2.41 -7.69 11.91
CA LYS A 168 -3.44 -8.64 12.36
C LYS A 168 -4.86 -8.31 11.89
N HIS A 169 -5.20 -7.02 11.80
CA HIS A 169 -6.53 -6.58 11.34
C HIS A 169 -6.71 -6.69 9.81
N LEU A 170 -5.67 -7.08 9.06
CA LEU A 170 -5.68 -7.29 7.60
C LEU A 170 -5.35 -8.75 7.23
N GLY A 171 -5.58 -9.69 8.14
CA GLY A 171 -5.29 -11.12 7.93
C GLY A 171 -4.02 -11.63 8.62
N GLY A 172 -3.16 -10.74 9.13
CA GLY A 172 -1.97 -11.16 9.88
C GLY A 172 -0.88 -11.80 9.01
N ILE A 173 -0.10 -12.68 9.62
CA ILE A 173 0.95 -13.42 8.90
C ILE A 173 0.35 -14.70 8.35
N CYS A 174 0.51 -14.89 7.05
CA CYS A 174 0.07 -16.09 6.35
C CYS A 174 1.28 -16.76 5.68
N VAL A 175 1.32 -18.08 5.73
CA VAL A 175 2.33 -18.91 5.11
C VAL A 175 1.66 -19.69 3.99
N MET A 176 2.16 -19.52 2.78
CA MET A 176 1.64 -20.15 1.57
C MET A 176 2.67 -21.07 0.96
N ASP A 177 2.22 -22.15 0.34
CA ASP A 177 3.09 -23.01 -0.44
C ASP A 177 3.30 -22.40 -1.84
N TRP A 178 4.56 -22.35 -2.28
CA TRP A 178 4.92 -21.76 -3.58
C TRP A 178 4.31 -22.57 -4.74
N ASP A 179 4.31 -23.89 -4.64
CA ASP A 179 3.82 -24.80 -5.69
C ASP A 179 2.32 -24.68 -5.98
N LYS A 180 1.57 -24.12 -5.03
CA LYS A 180 0.13 -23.84 -5.15
C LYS A 180 -0.17 -22.37 -5.52
N THR A 181 0.87 -21.58 -5.76
CA THR A 181 0.68 -20.18 -6.10
C THR A 181 0.18 -20.09 -7.53
N GLU A 182 -0.90 -19.36 -7.72
CA GLU A 182 -1.40 -19.03 -9.05
C GLU A 182 -1.16 -17.55 -9.32
N VAL A 183 -0.90 -17.25 -10.59
CA VAL A 183 -0.44 -15.92 -11.00
C VAL A 183 -1.47 -15.36 -11.95
N LEU A 184 -2.13 -14.28 -11.54
CA LEU A 184 -3.06 -13.58 -12.40
C LEU A 184 -2.35 -12.42 -13.08
N ILE A 185 -2.17 -12.56 -14.39
CA ILE A 185 -1.68 -11.51 -15.29
C ILE A 185 -2.79 -11.18 -16.27
N ASP A 186 -3.05 -9.88 -16.44
CA ASP A 186 -4.10 -9.40 -17.35
C ASP A 186 -3.67 -9.66 -18.80
N LYS A 187 -4.35 -10.63 -19.44
CA LYS A 187 -4.12 -11.03 -20.83
C LYS A 187 -4.47 -9.92 -21.83
N SER A 188 -5.22 -8.90 -21.42
CA SER A 188 -5.59 -7.73 -22.24
C SER A 188 -4.68 -6.52 -22.03
N MET A 189 -3.61 -6.68 -21.24
CA MET A 189 -2.64 -5.62 -21.02
C MET A 189 -1.92 -5.28 -22.33
N SER A 190 -1.69 -4.00 -22.58
CA SER A 190 -1.03 -3.56 -23.81
C SER A 190 0.47 -3.35 -23.60
N GLU A 191 1.22 -3.30 -24.70
CA GLU A 191 2.63 -2.87 -24.67
C GLU A 191 2.79 -1.35 -24.58
N LEU A 192 1.70 -0.58 -24.60
CA LEU A 192 1.75 0.87 -24.45
C LEU A 192 2.17 1.25 -23.03
N ASP A 193 3.15 2.14 -22.97
CA ASP A 193 3.64 2.73 -21.72
C ASP A 193 2.47 3.36 -20.93
N GLY A 194 2.34 2.96 -19.66
CA GLY A 194 1.29 3.42 -18.76
C GLY A 194 0.09 2.47 -18.65
N THR A 195 0.09 1.35 -19.38
CA THR A 195 -0.92 0.29 -19.27
C THR A 195 -0.48 -0.91 -18.41
N GLY A 196 0.76 -0.90 -17.94
CA GLY A 196 1.30 -1.89 -17.02
C GLY A 196 0.56 -1.97 -15.68
N GLY A 197 0.75 -3.09 -14.99
CA GLY A 197 0.00 -3.42 -13.78
C GLY A 197 0.88 -4.00 -12.68
N PHE A 198 0.31 -4.92 -11.91
CA PHE A 198 0.97 -5.58 -10.78
C PHE A 198 0.98 -7.08 -11.01
N VAL A 199 1.98 -7.76 -10.47
CA VAL A 199 1.92 -9.22 -10.35
C VAL A 199 0.93 -9.53 -9.24
N ILE A 200 -0.11 -10.30 -9.55
CA ILE A 200 -1.14 -10.70 -8.60
C ILE A 200 -0.94 -12.19 -8.32
N LEU A 201 -0.72 -12.53 -7.06
CA LEU A 201 -0.63 -13.92 -6.61
C LEU A 201 -1.91 -14.30 -5.88
N VAL A 202 -2.39 -15.49 -6.17
CA VAL A 202 -3.65 -16.04 -5.64
C VAL A 202 -3.41 -17.43 -5.07
N TRP A 203 -4.07 -17.70 -3.95
CA TRP A 203 -4.14 -19.00 -3.29
C TRP A 203 -5.58 -19.28 -2.91
N ASP A 204 -6.03 -20.52 -3.14
CA ASP A 204 -7.40 -20.93 -2.85
C ASP A 204 -7.61 -21.15 -1.33
N ARG A 205 -8.87 -21.34 -0.94
CA ARG A 205 -9.27 -21.56 0.45
C ARG A 205 -8.57 -22.80 1.00
N GLY A 206 -7.92 -22.61 2.13
CA GLY A 206 -7.24 -23.67 2.85
C GLY A 206 -5.79 -23.92 2.45
N ASP A 207 -5.30 -23.27 1.39
CA ASP A 207 -3.90 -23.40 0.96
C ASP A 207 -2.92 -22.65 1.86
N GLY A 208 -3.39 -21.63 2.55
CA GLY A 208 -2.61 -20.87 3.52
C GLY A 208 -2.72 -21.40 4.93
N VAL A 209 -1.65 -21.27 5.72
CA VAL A 209 -1.68 -21.48 7.16
C VAL A 209 -1.28 -20.21 7.90
N ASP A 210 -1.91 -19.95 9.03
CA ASP A 210 -1.48 -18.91 9.96
C ASP A 210 -0.23 -19.34 10.75
N LEU A 211 0.31 -18.45 11.59
CA LEU A 211 1.43 -18.77 12.47
C LEU A 211 1.15 -19.87 13.49
N GLN A 212 -0.12 -20.14 13.78
CA GLN A 212 -0.56 -21.17 14.70
C GLN A 212 -0.76 -22.53 14.00
N GLY A 213 -0.59 -22.59 12.67
CA GLY A 213 -0.83 -23.77 11.86
C GLY A 213 -2.31 -23.99 11.51
N THR A 214 -3.18 -23.02 11.81
CA THR A 214 -4.59 -23.05 11.40
C THR A 214 -4.69 -22.73 9.93
N SER A 215 -5.38 -23.59 9.18
CA SER A 215 -5.64 -23.34 7.77
C SER A 215 -6.52 -22.09 7.59
N THR A 216 -6.16 -21.27 6.62
CA THR A 216 -6.86 -20.03 6.28
C THR A 216 -8.03 -20.38 5.37
N ASP A 217 -9.25 -20.33 5.88
CA ASP A 217 -10.48 -20.68 5.13
C ASP A 217 -10.89 -19.63 4.08
N ASN A 218 -10.01 -18.67 3.80
CA ASN A 218 -10.28 -17.56 2.90
C ASN A 218 -9.39 -17.62 1.66
N LEU A 219 -9.94 -17.18 0.54
CA LEU A 219 -9.16 -16.84 -0.65
C LEU A 219 -8.10 -15.80 -0.28
N GLU A 220 -6.86 -16.00 -0.70
CA GLU A 220 -5.77 -15.05 -0.46
C GLU A 220 -5.23 -14.51 -1.77
N VAL A 221 -5.23 -13.19 -1.91
CA VAL A 221 -4.74 -12.46 -3.09
C VAL A 221 -3.76 -11.41 -2.60
N THR A 222 -2.61 -11.32 -3.27
CA THR A 222 -1.58 -10.32 -2.94
C THR A 222 -1.00 -9.69 -4.19
N PHE A 223 -0.89 -8.36 -4.17
CA PHE A 223 -0.21 -7.59 -5.21
C PHE A 223 1.27 -7.45 -4.89
N VAL A 224 2.14 -7.79 -5.83
CA VAL A 224 3.58 -7.84 -5.65
C VAL A 224 4.27 -6.81 -6.55
N GLY A 225 5.22 -6.08 -5.96
CA GLY A 225 6.07 -5.12 -6.66
C GLY A 225 5.47 -3.73 -6.87
N LYS A 226 6.25 -2.91 -7.58
CA LYS A 226 5.88 -1.60 -8.10
C LYS A 226 5.03 -1.77 -9.37
N PRO A 227 4.11 -0.84 -9.72
CA PRO A 227 3.44 -0.94 -11.01
C PRO A 227 4.46 -0.93 -12.15
N THR A 228 4.35 -1.88 -13.07
CA THR A 228 5.16 -1.94 -14.29
C THR A 228 4.64 -0.97 -15.33
N ARG A 229 5.44 -0.67 -16.36
CA ARG A 229 5.04 0.29 -17.41
C ARG A 229 4.12 -0.33 -18.45
N ASN A 230 4.39 -1.57 -18.81
CA ASN A 230 3.72 -2.33 -19.86
C ASN A 230 3.67 -3.82 -19.50
N ALA A 231 3.11 -4.61 -20.40
CA ALA A 231 2.98 -6.05 -20.23
C ALA A 231 4.34 -6.78 -20.26
N SER A 232 5.25 -6.42 -21.16
CA SER A 232 6.59 -7.03 -21.22
C SER A 232 7.37 -6.87 -19.91
N GLU A 233 7.36 -5.69 -19.28
CA GLU A 233 7.99 -5.49 -17.96
C GLU A 233 7.30 -6.29 -16.86
N LEU A 234 5.98 -6.50 -16.96
CA LEU A 234 5.23 -7.31 -16.00
C LEU A 234 5.65 -8.77 -16.08
N LEU A 235 5.70 -9.33 -17.29
CA LEU A 235 6.14 -10.71 -17.52
C LEU A 235 7.61 -10.89 -17.13
N ALA A 236 8.48 -9.94 -17.46
CA ALA A 236 9.89 -9.98 -17.07
C ALA A 236 10.10 -9.87 -15.56
N PHE A 237 9.22 -9.14 -14.85
CA PHE A 237 9.24 -9.07 -13.39
C PHE A 237 8.71 -10.34 -12.73
N TRP A 238 7.68 -10.96 -13.30
CA TRP A 238 7.24 -12.28 -12.86
C TRP A 238 8.36 -13.33 -13.03
N GLU A 239 9.01 -13.34 -14.19
CA GLU A 239 10.15 -14.23 -14.47
C GLU A 239 11.31 -14.03 -13.49
N TYR A 240 11.55 -12.79 -13.03
CA TYR A 240 12.53 -12.55 -11.97
C TYR A 240 12.20 -13.35 -10.71
N ILE A 241 10.94 -13.31 -10.25
CA ILE A 241 10.51 -14.01 -9.03
C ILE A 241 10.57 -15.52 -9.26
N ARG A 242 10.05 -15.99 -10.40
CA ARG A 242 10.01 -17.41 -10.76
C ARG A 242 11.42 -18.03 -10.82
N ARG A 243 12.33 -17.45 -11.61
CA ARG A 243 13.71 -17.95 -11.74
C ARG A 243 14.47 -17.89 -10.42
N TYR A 244 14.22 -16.88 -9.59
CA TYR A 244 14.80 -16.84 -8.25
C TYR A 244 14.33 -18.02 -7.39
N MET A 245 13.04 -18.36 -7.44
CA MET A 245 12.46 -19.47 -6.68
C MET A 245 12.88 -20.84 -7.19
N GLU A 246 12.91 -21.05 -8.50
CA GLU A 246 13.25 -22.33 -9.12
C GLU A 246 14.77 -22.55 -9.23
N ASP A 247 15.46 -21.63 -9.91
CA ASP A 247 16.86 -21.79 -10.31
C ASP A 247 17.83 -21.13 -9.32
N GLY A 248 17.32 -20.23 -8.47
CA GLY A 248 18.08 -19.56 -7.42
C GLY A 248 18.66 -18.20 -7.81
N PRO A 249 19.45 -17.58 -6.90
CA PRO A 249 19.94 -16.20 -7.03
C PRO A 249 20.88 -16.00 -8.22
N ALA A 250 21.57 -17.04 -8.69
CA ALA A 250 22.50 -16.96 -9.81
C ALA A 250 21.79 -16.88 -11.18
N ALA A 251 20.52 -17.29 -11.25
CA ALA A 251 19.73 -17.27 -12.48
C ALA A 251 19.11 -15.89 -12.78
N VAL A 252 19.20 -14.95 -11.83
CA VAL A 252 18.63 -13.61 -11.94
C VAL A 252 19.71 -12.55 -11.74
N PRO A 253 19.59 -11.39 -12.40
CA PRO A 253 20.53 -10.30 -12.19
C PRO A 253 20.45 -9.79 -10.75
N ALA A 254 21.59 -9.67 -10.08
CA ALA A 254 21.63 -9.11 -8.74
C ALA A 254 21.01 -7.70 -8.70
N PRO A 255 20.19 -7.38 -7.68
CA PRO A 255 19.54 -6.08 -7.60
C PRO A 255 20.57 -4.97 -7.46
N LYS A 256 20.46 -3.94 -8.31
CA LYS A 256 21.35 -2.77 -8.25
C LYS A 256 21.25 -2.03 -6.92
N ARG A 257 20.03 -1.97 -6.36
CA ARG A 257 19.71 -1.31 -5.09
C ARG A 257 18.60 -2.05 -4.38
N LEU A 258 18.75 -2.20 -3.06
CA LEU A 258 17.66 -2.61 -2.18
C LEU A 258 16.94 -1.37 -1.64
N ILE A 259 15.64 -1.50 -1.41
CA ILE A 259 14.82 -0.43 -0.86
C ILE A 259 15.22 -0.20 0.59
N ASN A 260 15.49 1.07 0.92
CA ASN A 260 15.80 1.45 2.28
C ASN A 260 14.54 1.36 3.16
N LYS A 261 14.65 0.66 4.30
CA LYS A 261 13.59 0.50 5.30
C LYS A 261 13.43 1.75 6.19
N PHE A 262 14.42 2.63 6.22
CA PHE A 262 14.33 3.86 7.01
C PHE A 262 13.40 4.89 6.33
N PRO A 263 12.49 5.54 7.07
CA PRO A 263 11.50 6.47 6.53
C PRO A 263 12.14 7.84 6.22
N TRP A 264 13.00 7.88 5.20
CA TRP A 264 13.61 9.12 4.73
C TRP A 264 12.57 10.05 4.08
N PRO A 265 12.54 11.35 4.41
CA PRO A 265 11.62 12.31 3.80
C PRO A 265 11.71 12.32 2.27
N TRP A 266 12.92 12.19 1.74
CA TRP A 266 13.17 12.14 0.30
C TRP A 266 12.47 10.97 -0.41
N LEU A 267 12.36 9.81 0.25
CA LEU A 267 11.62 8.67 -0.30
C LEU A 267 10.12 8.95 -0.37
N SER A 268 9.58 9.67 0.63
CA SER A 268 8.17 10.10 0.65
C SER A 268 7.90 11.15 -0.43
N PHE A 269 8.82 12.09 -0.61
CA PHE A 269 8.75 13.05 -1.72
C PHE A 269 8.78 12.34 -3.08
N LYS A 270 9.73 11.42 -3.30
CA LYS A 270 9.80 10.65 -4.55
C LYS A 270 8.53 9.84 -4.82
N ALA A 271 7.96 9.24 -3.78
CA ALA A 271 6.70 8.48 -3.87
C ALA A 271 5.51 9.36 -4.28
N ALA A 272 5.39 10.56 -3.69
CA ALA A 272 4.32 11.51 -4.02
C ALA A 272 4.55 12.25 -5.35
N TRP A 273 5.80 12.49 -5.72
CA TRP A 273 6.18 13.26 -6.91
C TRP A 273 5.85 12.53 -8.21
N GLY A 274 6.13 11.22 -8.29
CA GLY A 274 5.68 10.39 -9.42
C GLY A 274 6.18 10.82 -10.81
N LEU A 275 6.96 11.90 -10.94
CA LEU A 275 7.45 12.39 -12.21
C LEU A 275 8.44 11.38 -12.79
N ASP A 276 8.02 10.73 -13.87
CA ASP A 276 8.90 9.90 -14.64
C ASP A 276 9.94 10.78 -15.34
N THR A 277 11.22 10.43 -15.18
CA THR A 277 12.34 11.04 -15.88
C THR A 277 12.18 11.05 -17.40
N HIS A 278 11.33 10.19 -17.96
CA HIS A 278 10.97 10.17 -19.37
C HIS A 278 10.23 11.44 -19.83
N PHE A 279 9.39 12.03 -18.99
CA PHE A 279 8.68 13.29 -19.32
C PHE A 279 9.64 14.45 -19.57
N LEU A 280 10.82 14.41 -18.95
CA LEU A 280 11.88 15.40 -19.15
C LEU A 280 12.68 15.18 -20.45
N ARG A 281 12.62 13.96 -21.03
CA ARG A 281 13.39 13.59 -22.22
C ARG A 281 12.64 13.81 -23.53
N HIS A 282 11.30 13.78 -23.52
CA HIS A 282 10.47 14.00 -24.70
C HIS A 282 9.87 15.40 -24.73
N SER A 283 10.17 16.17 -25.78
CA SER A 283 9.71 17.55 -25.97
C SER A 283 8.18 17.70 -25.97
N GLY A 284 7.44 16.69 -26.46
CA GLY A 284 5.97 16.68 -26.47
C GLY A 284 5.31 16.44 -25.10
N LEU A 285 6.06 16.01 -24.09
CA LEU A 285 5.55 15.72 -22.75
C LEU A 285 5.81 16.86 -21.75
N TRP A 286 6.33 18.01 -22.21
CA TRP A 286 6.66 19.15 -21.35
C TRP A 286 5.44 19.73 -20.61
N VAL A 287 4.24 19.60 -21.17
CA VAL A 287 2.98 19.99 -20.49
C VAL A 287 2.82 19.26 -19.15
N PHE A 288 3.21 17.98 -19.08
CA PHE A 288 3.17 17.22 -17.83
C PHE A 288 4.19 17.74 -16.80
N VAL A 289 5.33 18.26 -17.25
CA VAL A 289 6.34 18.87 -16.38
C VAL A 289 5.78 20.17 -15.77
N VAL A 290 5.15 21.02 -16.57
CA VAL A 290 4.49 22.26 -16.10
C VAL A 290 3.34 21.93 -15.15
N ALA A 291 2.50 20.94 -15.48
CA ALA A 291 1.42 20.49 -14.61
C ALA A 291 1.96 19.99 -13.25
N ASN A 292 3.04 19.20 -13.25
CA ASN A 292 3.69 18.75 -12.01
C ASN A 292 4.23 19.92 -11.18
N LEU A 293 4.80 20.93 -11.83
CA LEU A 293 5.29 22.13 -11.14
C LEU A 293 4.15 22.92 -10.48
N LEU A 294 3.02 23.08 -11.16
CA LEU A 294 1.83 23.74 -10.60
C LEU A 294 1.25 22.95 -9.42
N MET A 295 1.33 21.62 -9.47
CA MET A 295 0.86 20.72 -8.41
C MET A 295 1.87 20.53 -7.26
N LEU A 296 3.07 21.13 -7.34
CA LEU A 296 4.13 21.00 -6.33
C LEU A 296 3.65 21.26 -4.89
N PRO A 297 2.82 22.27 -4.58
CA PRO A 297 2.30 22.46 -3.22
C PRO A 297 1.48 21.26 -2.73
N ALA A 298 0.60 20.72 -3.58
CA ALA A 298 -0.19 19.54 -3.26
C ALA A 298 0.68 18.30 -3.09
N ILE A 299 1.73 18.15 -3.91
CA ILE A 299 2.67 17.04 -3.81
C ILE A 299 3.48 17.12 -2.51
N LEU A 300 3.96 18.30 -2.12
CA LEU A 300 4.68 18.49 -0.86
C LEU A 300 3.80 18.19 0.35
N ILE A 301 2.54 18.60 0.30
CA ILE A 301 1.54 18.28 1.31
C ILE A 301 1.35 16.75 1.42
N HIS A 302 1.16 16.07 0.29
CA HIS A 302 1.01 14.62 0.28
C HIS A 302 2.29 13.92 0.77
N ALA A 303 3.47 14.37 0.33
CA ALA A 303 4.76 13.86 0.79
C ALA A 303 4.93 14.00 2.31
N ALA A 304 4.50 15.12 2.89
CA ALA A 304 4.53 15.34 4.34
C ALA A 304 3.57 14.39 5.08
N GLY A 305 2.33 14.24 4.59
CA GLY A 305 1.37 13.26 5.13
C GLY A 305 1.88 11.83 5.03
N HIS A 306 2.46 11.46 3.90
CA HIS A 306 3.09 10.16 3.67
C HIS A 306 4.23 9.93 4.67
N TRP A 307 5.16 10.89 4.79
CA TRP A 307 6.30 10.79 5.71
C TRP A 307 5.86 10.66 7.16
N LEU A 308 4.93 11.52 7.60
CA LEU A 308 4.34 11.47 8.95
C LEU A 308 3.70 10.10 9.22
N SER A 309 3.01 9.53 8.23
CA SER A 309 2.40 8.20 8.36
C SER A 309 3.43 7.09 8.57
N LEU A 310 4.61 7.18 7.93
CA LEU A 310 5.69 6.21 8.11
C LEU A 310 6.34 6.34 9.48
N LEU A 311 6.48 7.56 10.00
CA LEU A 311 7.06 7.85 11.31
C LEU A 311 6.18 7.34 12.45
N LEU A 312 4.86 7.51 12.33
CA LEU A 312 3.87 7.08 13.33
C LEU A 312 3.57 5.58 13.28
N CYS A 313 4.24 4.84 12.39
CA CYS A 313 4.05 3.41 12.18
C CYS A 313 5.27 2.58 12.53
N TYR A 314 5.00 1.39 13.04
CA TYR A 314 6.04 0.47 13.49
C TYR A 314 6.60 -0.32 12.31
N GLU A 315 7.88 -0.69 12.41
CA GLU A 315 8.52 -1.57 11.43
C GLU A 315 8.09 -3.02 11.68
N PRO A 316 7.39 -3.68 10.74
CA PRO A 316 7.02 -5.06 10.92
C PRO A 316 8.23 -5.98 10.71
N ARG A 317 8.30 -7.07 11.47
CA ARG A 317 9.32 -8.11 11.34
C ARG A 317 8.65 -9.47 11.34
N PHE A 318 9.28 -10.41 10.66
CA PHE A 318 8.85 -11.80 10.73
C PHE A 318 9.22 -12.38 12.11
N PRO A 319 8.43 -13.31 12.66
CA PRO A 319 8.85 -14.14 13.79
C PRO A 319 10.12 -14.92 13.47
N ARG A 320 10.87 -15.31 14.51
CA ARG A 320 12.16 -16.00 14.37
C ARG A 320 12.07 -17.26 13.50
N ASP A 321 11.01 -18.04 13.67
CA ASP A 321 10.78 -19.27 12.92
C ASP A 321 10.78 -19.06 11.40
N ILE A 322 10.30 -17.89 10.93
CA ILE A 322 10.30 -17.51 9.51
C ILE A 322 11.61 -16.81 9.12
N GLU A 323 12.25 -16.09 10.03
CA GLU A 323 13.56 -15.45 9.77
C GLU A 323 14.70 -16.47 9.63
N GLU A 324 14.58 -17.61 10.30
CA GLU A 324 15.57 -18.70 10.30
C GLU A 324 15.19 -19.84 9.34
N ALA A 325 13.99 -19.82 8.75
CA ALA A 325 13.54 -20.81 7.80
C ALA A 325 14.52 -20.97 6.61
N GLY A 326 15.08 -22.17 6.44
CA GLY A 326 15.99 -22.49 5.34
C GLY A 326 17.44 -22.05 5.54
N ARG A 327 17.81 -21.57 6.74
CA ARG A 327 19.21 -21.56 7.22
C ARG A 327 19.57 -22.92 7.80
#